data_AF-A0A9D1B4V6-F1
#
_entry.id   AF-A0A9D1B4V6-F1
#
_cell.length_a   1.000
_cell.length_b   1.000
_cell.length_c   1.000
_cell.angle_alpha   90.00
_cell.angle_beta   90.00
_cell.angle_gamma   90.00
#
_symmetry.space_group_name_H-M   'P 1'
#
loop_
_entity.id
_entity.type
_entity.pdbx_description
1 polymer ?
#
loop_
_entity_poly.entity_id
_entity_poly.type
_entity_poly.pdbx_seq_one_letter_code
_entity_poly.pdbx_strand_id
1 'polypeptide(L)'
;MNMSMIFTFLGGVGLFLLGMKLMTDGLKVAAGDALREILARGTATTPRGIVSGIGITAIVQSSSAVIFATIGFVNAGLLTLFQAVGVIIGSNVGTTATSWLVALVGFKVNLQALAMPAIAVGMLMRVTGSGTRRASLGDALTGFGIFFLGLDILKVTFDGFGDTL
;
A
#
# COMPACT_ATOMS: atom_id res chain seq x y z
N MET A 1 18.52 -12.13 23.07
CA MET A 1 18.02 -12.06 21.67
C MET A 1 18.05 -13.45 21.07
N ASN A 2 16.91 -14.11 20.90
CA ASN A 2 16.85 -15.45 20.33
C ASN A 2 17.11 -15.39 18.81
N MET A 3 17.96 -16.27 18.28
CA MET A 3 18.28 -16.35 16.84
C MET A 3 17.01 -16.46 15.97
N SER A 4 15.97 -17.13 16.49
CA SER A 4 14.65 -17.22 15.84
C SER A 4 13.98 -15.86 15.65
N MET A 5 14.06 -14.94 16.63
CA MET A 5 13.45 -13.60 16.50
C MET A 5 14.12 -12.77 15.42
N ILE A 6 15.43 -12.90 15.24
CA ILE A 6 16.16 -12.20 14.17
C ILE A 6 15.71 -12.71 12.81
N PHE A 7 15.61 -14.03 12.62
CA PHE A 7 15.13 -14.61 11.37
C PHE A 7 13.66 -14.28 11.08
N THR A 8 12.79 -14.32 12.09
CA THR A 8 11.38 -13.94 11.95
C THR A 8 11.23 -12.45 11.63
N PHE A 9 12.02 -11.58 12.25
CA PHE A 9 12.08 -10.16 11.92
C PHE A 9 12.51 -9.94 10.47
N LEU A 10 13.65 -10.51 10.06
CA LEU A 10 14.15 -10.40 8.68
C LEU A 10 13.17 -10.99 7.66
N GLY A 11 12.52 -12.11 7.99
CA GLY A 11 11.47 -12.71 7.18
C GLY A 11 10.23 -11.82 7.05
N GLY A 12 9.81 -11.18 8.15
CA GLY A 12 8.73 -10.19 8.17
C GLY A 12 9.04 -8.97 7.29
N VAL A 13 10.26 -8.44 7.39
CA VAL A 13 10.74 -7.37 6.49
C VAL A 13 10.75 -7.85 5.03
N GLY A 14 11.24 -9.06 4.76
CA GLY A 14 11.28 -9.63 3.40
C GLY A 14 9.89 -9.77 2.79
N LEU A 15 8.92 -10.31 3.53
CA LEU A 15 7.52 -10.41 3.11
C LEU A 15 6.90 -9.03 2.90
N PHE A 16 7.14 -8.10 3.82
CA PHE A 16 6.67 -6.72 3.71
C PHE A 16 7.16 -6.04 2.41
N LEU A 17 8.46 -6.11 2.14
CA LEU A 17 9.08 -5.54 0.93
C LEU A 17 8.57 -6.22 -0.35
N LEU A 18 8.41 -7.55 -0.34
CA LEU A 18 7.85 -8.31 -1.45
C LEU A 18 6.40 -7.90 -1.75
N GLY A 19 5.59 -7.75 -0.70
CA GLY A 19 4.21 -7.28 -0.81
C GLY A 19 4.13 -5.90 -1.44
N MET A 20 4.98 -4.96 -1.02
CA MET A 20 5.06 -3.63 -1.63
C MET A 20 5.46 -3.68 -3.11
N LYS A 21 6.41 -4.55 -3.48
CA LYS A 21 6.85 -4.71 -4.86
C LYS A 21 5.72 -5.23 -5.75
N LEU A 22 5.07 -6.33 -5.36
CA LEU A 22 3.95 -6.93 -6.09
C LEU A 22 2.77 -5.96 -6.21
N MET A 23 2.46 -5.23 -5.13
CA MET A 23 1.43 -4.21 -5.13
C MET A 23 1.74 -3.10 -6.15
N THR A 24 2.97 -2.62 -6.14
CA THR A 24 3.44 -1.55 -7.03
C THR A 24 3.43 -1.99 -8.50
N ASP A 25 3.96 -3.17 -8.80
CA ASP A 25 4.05 -3.69 -10.17
C ASP A 25 2.67 -4.06 -10.72
N GLY A 26 1.83 -4.68 -9.89
CA GLY A 26 0.44 -4.99 -10.21
C GLY A 26 -0.38 -3.73 -10.51
N LEU A 27 -0.23 -2.69 -9.69
CA LEU A 27 -0.87 -1.40 -9.93
C LEU A 27 -0.32 -0.70 -11.19
N LYS A 28 0.99 -0.73 -11.45
CA LYS A 28 1.57 -0.13 -12.67
C LYS A 28 1.00 -0.73 -13.96
N VAL A 29 0.79 -2.05 -13.99
CA VAL A 29 0.24 -2.71 -15.18
C VAL A 29 -1.29 -2.62 -15.22
N ALA A 30 -1.96 -2.66 -14.06
CA ALA A 30 -3.40 -2.43 -13.98
C ALA A 30 -3.78 -0.98 -14.30
N ALA A 31 -2.90 -0.01 -14.06
CA ALA A 31 -3.12 1.42 -14.28
C ALA A 31 -3.61 1.74 -15.70
N GLY A 32 -2.91 1.24 -16.73
CA GLY A 32 -3.20 1.56 -18.14
C GLY A 32 -3.34 3.07 -18.41
N ASP A 33 -3.99 3.43 -19.52
CA ASP A 33 -4.24 4.84 -19.87
C ASP A 33 -5.30 5.51 -18.98
N ALA A 34 -6.25 4.73 -18.45
CA ALA A 34 -7.33 5.25 -17.61
C ALA A 34 -6.83 5.81 -16.27
N LEU A 35 -5.92 5.10 -15.58
CA LEU A 35 -5.34 5.63 -14.34
C LEU A 35 -4.43 6.82 -14.64
N ARG A 36 -3.73 6.84 -15.78
CA ARG A 36 -2.93 7.99 -16.23
C ARG A 36 -3.79 9.22 -16.45
N GLU A 37 -4.95 9.09 -17.06
CA GLU A 37 -5.88 10.21 -17.30
C GLU A 37 -6.57 10.68 -16.01
N ILE A 38 -6.96 9.74 -15.14
CA ILE A 38 -7.54 10.05 -13.82
C ILE A 38 -6.51 10.73 -12.92
N LEU A 39 -5.26 10.25 -12.89
CA LEU A 39 -4.18 10.88 -12.16
C LEU A 39 -3.84 12.24 -12.76
N ALA A 40 -3.66 12.36 -14.08
CA ALA A 40 -3.34 13.63 -14.73
C ALA A 40 -4.41 14.70 -14.48
N ARG A 41 -5.70 14.34 -14.53
CA ARG A 41 -6.82 15.27 -14.24
C ARG A 41 -6.99 15.53 -12.73
N GLY A 42 -6.83 14.49 -11.92
CA GLY A 42 -6.99 14.49 -10.47
C GLY A 42 -5.82 15.14 -9.71
N THR A 43 -4.64 15.24 -10.32
CA THR A 43 -3.46 15.92 -9.75
C THR A 43 -3.07 17.15 -10.57
N ALA A 44 -3.93 17.64 -11.47
CA ALA A 44 -3.62 18.77 -12.35
C ALA A 44 -3.24 20.05 -11.60
N THR A 45 -3.74 20.24 -10.37
CA THR A 45 -3.48 21.41 -9.53
C THR A 45 -3.10 20.99 -8.12
N THR A 46 -2.34 21.82 -7.41
CA THR A 46 -1.89 21.55 -6.03
C THR A 46 -3.02 21.18 -5.07
N PRO A 47 -4.19 21.86 -5.04
CA PRO A 47 -5.29 21.49 -4.18
C PRO A 47 -5.89 20.12 -4.55
N ARG A 48 -6.01 19.82 -5.85
CA ARG A 48 -6.52 18.52 -6.31
C ARG A 48 -5.54 17.39 -6.00
N GLY A 49 -4.22 17.66 -6.13
CA GLY A 49 -3.16 16.75 -5.71
C GLY A 49 -3.28 16.39 -4.22
N ILE A 50 -3.48 17.38 -3.36
CA ILE A 50 -3.68 17.19 -1.92
C ILE A 50 -4.94 16.35 -1.65
N VAL A 51 -6.09 16.68 -2.25
CA VAL A 51 -7.33 15.91 -2.07
C VAL A 51 -7.18 14.47 -2.57
N SER A 52 -6.51 14.26 -3.71
CA SER A 52 -6.23 12.91 -4.19
C SER A 52 -5.30 12.14 -3.25
N GLY A 53 -4.29 12.80 -2.66
CA GLY A 53 -3.41 12.22 -1.66
C GLY A 53 -4.16 11.81 -0.40
N ILE A 54 -5.10 12.64 0.06
CA ILE A 54 -5.99 12.33 1.19
C ILE A 54 -6.86 11.11 0.85
N GLY A 55 -7.51 11.09 -0.30
CA GLY A 55 -8.41 10.00 -0.70
C GLY A 55 -7.68 8.67 -0.94
N ILE A 56 -6.56 8.70 -1.66
CA ILE A 56 -5.73 7.51 -1.89
C ILE A 56 -5.20 6.98 -0.56
N THR A 57 -4.77 7.85 0.35
CA THR A 57 -4.28 7.42 1.67
C THR A 57 -5.40 6.94 2.57
N ALA A 58 -6.61 7.49 2.45
CA ALA A 58 -7.75 6.97 3.18
C ALA A 58 -8.10 5.51 2.76
N ILE A 59 -7.90 5.18 1.47
CA ILE A 59 -8.10 3.83 0.93
C ILE A 59 -6.94 2.90 1.28
N VAL A 60 -5.71 3.36 1.07
CA VAL A 60 -4.48 2.55 1.24
C VAL A 60 -4.07 2.44 2.71
N GLN A 61 -4.48 3.40 3.55
CA GLN A 61 -4.16 3.53 4.98
C GLN A 61 -2.66 3.53 5.33
N SER A 62 -1.79 3.69 4.34
CA SER A 62 -0.35 3.73 4.50
C SER A 62 0.23 4.85 3.64
N SER A 63 0.61 5.96 4.28
CA SER A 63 1.27 7.07 3.60
C SER A 63 2.58 6.66 2.94
N SER A 64 3.34 5.74 3.55
CA SER A 64 4.59 5.21 2.98
C SER A 64 4.36 4.48 1.65
N ALA A 65 3.32 3.65 1.56
CA ALA A 65 2.95 2.99 0.31
C ALA A 65 2.55 4.00 -0.78
N VAL A 66 1.80 5.05 -0.40
CA VAL A 66 1.40 6.13 -1.32
C VAL A 66 2.62 6.92 -1.82
N ILE A 67 3.59 7.19 -0.95
CA ILE A 67 4.84 7.86 -1.31
C ILE A 67 5.63 7.03 -2.34
N PHE A 68 5.84 5.73 -2.09
CA PHE A 68 6.58 4.87 -3.02
C PHE A 68 5.86 4.70 -4.36
N ALA A 69 4.54 4.55 -4.36
CA ALA A 69 3.74 4.51 -5.58
C ALA A 69 3.85 5.84 -6.36
N THR A 70 3.78 6.98 -5.67
CA THR A 70 3.91 8.31 -6.28
C THR A 70 5.29 8.50 -6.91
N ILE A 71 6.37 8.07 -6.23
CA ILE A 71 7.72 8.07 -6.80
C ILE A 71 7.77 7.19 -8.06
N GLY A 72 7.14 6.01 -8.02
CA GLY A 72 7.00 5.12 -9.17
C GLY A 72 6.27 5.77 -10.35
N PHE A 73 5.23 6.55 -10.09
CA PHE A 73 4.48 7.30 -11.11
C PHE A 73 5.28 8.46 -11.71
N VAL A 74 6.12 9.14 -10.92
CA VAL A 74 7.05 10.15 -11.43
C VAL A 74 8.08 9.52 -12.37
N ASN A 75 8.68 8.40 -11.95
CA ASN A 75 9.67 7.70 -12.76
C ASN A 75 9.07 7.13 -14.07
N ALA A 76 7.79 6.77 -14.04
CA ALA A 76 7.05 6.33 -15.23
C ALA A 76 6.56 7.50 -16.12
N GLY A 77 6.85 8.75 -15.76
CA GLY A 77 6.39 9.94 -16.50
C GLY A 77 4.88 10.17 -16.45
N LEU A 78 4.20 9.58 -15.46
CA LEU A 78 2.75 9.69 -15.25
C LEU A 78 2.39 10.93 -14.42
N LEU A 79 3.30 11.34 -13.51
CA LEU A 79 3.17 12.53 -12.67
C LEU A 79 4.41 13.40 -12.80
N THR A 80 4.23 14.72 -12.75
CA THR A 80 5.38 15.62 -12.56
C THR A 80 5.80 15.64 -11.10
N LEU A 81 7.04 16.06 -10.83
CA LEU A 81 7.55 16.20 -9.47
C LEU A 81 6.65 17.12 -8.62
N PHE A 82 6.14 18.22 -9.21
CA PHE A 82 5.23 19.14 -8.53
C PHE A 82 3.90 18.47 -8.14
N GLN A 83 3.34 17.64 -9.02
CA GLN A 83 2.11 16.90 -8.74
C GLN A 83 2.33 15.86 -7.64
N ALA A 84 3.47 15.16 -7.69
CA ALA A 84 3.86 14.19 -6.69
C ALA A 84 3.99 14.81 -5.29
N VAL A 85 4.59 15.99 -5.18
CA VAL A 85 4.69 16.71 -3.90
C VAL A 85 3.31 17.01 -3.32
N GLY A 86 2.35 17.45 -4.15
CA GLY A 86 0.97 17.67 -3.73
C GLY A 86 0.28 16.40 -3.19
N VAL A 87 0.49 15.26 -3.87
CA VAL A 87 -0.04 13.95 -3.44
C VAL A 87 0.61 13.50 -2.13
N ILE A 88 1.92 13.69 -1.97
CA ILE A 88 2.65 13.31 -0.74
C ILE A 88 2.18 14.15 0.46
N ILE A 89 2.02 15.47 0.27
CA ILE A 89 1.48 16.35 1.31
C ILE A 89 0.06 15.92 1.69
N GLY A 90 -0.79 15.69 0.68
CA GLY A 90 -2.15 15.19 0.88
C GLY A 90 -2.19 13.85 1.60
N SER A 91 -1.27 12.95 1.29
CA SER A 91 -1.16 11.64 1.92
C SER A 91 -0.85 11.72 3.42
N ASN A 92 0.08 12.61 3.78
CA ASN A 92 0.42 12.83 5.19
C ASN A 92 -0.75 13.46 5.96
N VAL A 93 -1.47 14.42 5.38
CA VAL A 93 -2.70 14.98 5.98
C VAL A 93 -3.80 13.92 6.08
N GLY A 94 -3.93 13.09 5.04
CA GLY A 94 -4.92 12.01 4.98
C GLY A 94 -4.74 11.01 6.09
N THR A 95 -3.51 10.62 6.42
CA THR A 95 -3.20 9.70 7.53
C THR A 95 -3.74 10.24 8.85
N THR A 96 -3.53 11.53 9.13
CA THR A 96 -4.04 12.21 10.32
C THR A 96 -5.57 12.24 10.33
N ALA A 97 -6.19 12.56 9.19
CA ALA A 97 -7.63 12.60 9.04
C ALA A 97 -8.27 11.20 9.24
N THR A 98 -7.68 10.14 8.69
CA THR A 98 -8.14 8.76 8.94
C THR A 98 -7.98 8.36 10.39
N SER A 99 -6.89 8.72 11.06
CA SER A 99 -6.69 8.41 12.48
C SER A 99 -7.75 9.09 13.36
N TRP A 100 -8.09 10.35 13.08
CA TRP A 100 -9.17 11.06 13.76
C TRP A 100 -10.55 10.46 13.45
N LEU A 101 -10.79 10.08 12.21
CA LEU A 101 -12.05 9.42 11.81
C LEU A 101 -12.21 8.06 12.49
N VAL A 102 -11.15 7.26 12.56
CA VAL A 102 -11.14 5.99 13.31
C VAL A 102 -11.34 6.23 14.81
N ALA A 103 -10.74 7.28 15.37
CA ALA A 103 -10.91 7.65 16.78
C ALA A 103 -12.34 8.11 17.12
N LEU A 104 -13.01 8.83 16.20
CA LEU A 104 -14.37 9.35 16.39
C LEU A 104 -15.47 8.31 16.10
N VAL A 105 -15.29 7.49 15.06
CA VAL A 105 -16.33 6.58 14.54
C VAL A 105 -16.13 5.14 15.04
N GLY A 106 -14.98 4.82 15.65
CA GLY A 106 -14.73 3.51 16.27
C GLY A 106 -14.59 2.34 15.27
N PHE A 107 -14.42 2.62 13.98
CA PHE A 107 -14.20 1.61 12.95
C PHE A 107 -12.80 0.99 13.10
N LYS A 108 -12.69 -0.06 13.94
CA LYS A 108 -11.55 -0.98 13.92
C LYS A 108 -11.68 -1.90 12.72
N VAL A 109 -11.41 -1.41 11.51
CA VAL A 109 -11.22 -2.33 10.38
C VAL A 109 -9.90 -3.04 10.61
N ASN A 110 -9.97 -4.33 10.99
CA ASN A 110 -8.79 -5.16 11.11
C ASN A 110 -8.29 -5.48 9.69
N LEU A 111 -7.51 -4.57 9.08
CA LEU A 111 -6.90 -4.81 7.77
C LEU A 111 -6.07 -6.10 7.75
N GLN A 112 -5.56 -6.55 8.91
CA GLN A 112 -4.93 -7.86 9.07
C GLN A 112 -5.88 -9.04 8.76
N ALA A 113 -7.15 -8.96 9.17
CA ALA A 113 -8.13 -10.01 8.89
C ALA A 113 -8.47 -10.10 7.39
N LEU A 114 -8.29 -8.98 6.66
CA LEU A 114 -8.49 -8.92 5.21
C LEU A 114 -7.26 -9.42 4.42
N ALA A 115 -6.10 -9.54 5.07
CA ALA A 115 -4.84 -9.91 4.41
C ALA A 115 -4.90 -11.34 3.84
N MET A 116 -5.39 -12.31 4.62
CA MET A 116 -5.48 -13.71 4.18
C MET A 116 -6.49 -13.90 3.02
N PRO A 117 -7.73 -13.36 3.07
CA PRO A 117 -8.63 -13.36 1.92
C PRO A 117 -8.05 -12.63 0.70
N ALA A 118 -7.34 -11.52 0.89
CA ALA A 118 -6.72 -10.78 -0.21
C ALA A 118 -5.62 -11.58 -0.93
N ILE A 119 -4.80 -12.34 -0.18
CA ILE A 119 -3.82 -13.27 -0.77
C ILE A 119 -4.55 -14.34 -1.59
N ALA A 120 -5.60 -14.96 -1.02
CA ALA A 120 -6.31 -16.04 -1.69
C ALA A 120 -6.98 -15.57 -2.99
N VAL A 121 -7.75 -14.49 -2.93
CA VAL A 121 -8.45 -13.93 -4.11
C VAL A 121 -7.45 -13.36 -5.11
N GLY A 122 -6.42 -12.64 -4.64
CA GLY A 122 -5.38 -12.06 -5.48
C GLY A 122 -4.61 -13.12 -6.27
N MET A 123 -4.19 -14.19 -5.59
CA MET A 123 -3.44 -15.26 -6.23
C MET A 123 -4.33 -16.05 -7.20
N LEU A 124 -5.59 -16.27 -6.85
CA LEU A 124 -6.55 -16.94 -7.73
C LEU A 124 -6.82 -16.10 -9.00
N MET A 125 -6.95 -14.77 -8.87
CA MET A 125 -7.03 -13.86 -10.01
C MET A 125 -5.76 -13.85 -10.86
N ARG A 126 -4.58 -13.91 -10.23
CA ARG A 126 -3.29 -13.97 -10.93
C ARG A 126 -3.16 -15.23 -11.77
N VAL A 127 -3.51 -16.39 -11.21
CA VAL A 127 -3.38 -17.70 -11.87
C VAL A 127 -4.43 -17.87 -12.98
N THR A 128 -5.68 -17.46 -12.73
CA THR A 128 -6.76 -17.59 -13.74
C THR A 128 -6.69 -16.58 -14.88
N GLY A 129 -6.01 -15.44 -14.65
CA GLY A 129 -5.90 -14.34 -15.61
C GLY A 129 -4.51 -14.16 -16.24
N SER A 130 -3.64 -15.17 -16.20
CA SER A 130 -2.22 -15.05 -16.58
C SER A 130 -2.04 -14.36 -17.94
N GLY A 131 -1.26 -13.27 -17.97
CA GLY A 131 -1.00 -12.48 -19.19
C GLY A 131 -2.03 -11.39 -19.50
N THR A 132 -3.05 -11.18 -18.65
CA THR A 132 -4.06 -10.13 -18.84
C THR A 132 -3.99 -9.06 -17.75
N ARG A 133 -4.67 -7.92 -17.94
CA ARG A 133 -4.81 -6.85 -16.94
C ARG A 133 -5.40 -7.34 -15.59
N ARG A 134 -6.13 -8.47 -15.60
CA ARG A 134 -6.65 -9.12 -14.39
C ARG A 134 -5.55 -9.78 -13.56
N ALA A 135 -4.51 -10.32 -14.18
CA ALA A 135 -3.37 -10.87 -13.44
C ALA A 135 -2.63 -9.78 -12.68
N SER A 136 -2.49 -8.59 -13.26
CA SER A 136 -1.87 -7.43 -12.62
C SER A 136 -2.69 -6.91 -11.43
N LEU A 137 -4.01 -6.93 -11.54
CA LEU A 137 -4.88 -6.66 -10.40
C LEU A 137 -4.73 -7.74 -9.30
N GLY A 138 -4.55 -9.00 -9.71
CA GLY A 138 -4.23 -10.12 -8.82
C GLY A 138 -2.89 -9.96 -8.10
N ASP A 139 -1.84 -9.50 -8.80
CA ASP A 139 -0.55 -9.14 -8.21
C ASP A 139 -0.71 -8.00 -7.20
N ALA A 140 -1.56 -7.01 -7.51
CA ALA A 140 -1.85 -5.92 -6.59
C ALA A 140 -2.52 -6.40 -5.29
N LEU A 141 -3.57 -7.23 -5.42
CA LEU A 141 -4.29 -7.79 -4.27
C LEU A 141 -3.43 -8.74 -3.43
N THR A 142 -2.64 -9.58 -4.09
CA THR A 142 -1.72 -10.52 -3.42
C THR A 142 -0.64 -9.76 -2.67
N GLY A 143 -0.06 -8.74 -3.32
CA GLY A 143 0.94 -7.86 -2.72
C GLY A 143 0.41 -7.15 -1.47
N PHE A 144 -0.84 -6.65 -1.52
CA PHE A 144 -1.52 -6.06 -0.37
C PHE A 144 -1.60 -7.04 0.82
N GLY A 145 -2.07 -8.27 0.57
CA GLY A 145 -2.21 -9.24 1.66
C GLY A 145 -0.86 -9.72 2.23
N ILE A 146 0.16 -9.94 1.39
CA ILE A 146 1.52 -10.29 1.84
C ILE A 146 2.15 -9.14 2.64
N PHE A 147 1.94 -7.89 2.22
CA PHE A 147 2.42 -6.70 2.93
C PHE A 147 1.88 -6.65 4.36
N PHE A 148 0.57 -6.82 4.54
CA PHE A 148 -0.04 -6.80 5.87
C PHE A 148 0.35 -8.01 6.73
N LEU A 149 0.56 -9.18 6.13
CA LEU A 149 1.11 -10.34 6.83
C LEU A 149 2.54 -10.07 7.34
N GLY A 150 3.38 -9.45 6.51
CA GLY A 150 4.73 -9.03 6.92
C GLY A 150 4.70 -8.01 8.07
N LEU A 151 3.78 -7.04 8.03
CA LEU A 151 3.58 -6.09 9.12
C LEU A 151 3.14 -6.76 10.43
N ASP A 152 2.26 -7.76 10.36
CA ASP A 152 1.79 -8.48 11.55
C ASP A 152 2.93 -9.27 12.22
N ILE A 153 3.72 -9.98 11.42
CA ILE A 153 4.93 -10.67 11.90
C ILE A 153 5.90 -9.69 12.56
N LEU A 154 6.11 -8.51 11.96
CA LEU A 154 6.97 -7.49 12.54
C LEU A 154 6.44 -6.97 13.87
N LYS A 155 5.13 -6.71 13.98
CA LYS A 155 4.50 -6.26 15.24
C LYS A 155 4.68 -7.28 16.35
N VAL A 156 4.32 -8.54 16.11
CA VAL A 156 4.47 -9.63 17.10
C VAL A 156 5.92 -9.79 17.54
N THR A 157 6.87 -9.64 16.59
CA THR A 157 8.30 -9.73 16.90
C THR A 157 8.77 -8.52 17.74
N PHE A 158 8.25 -7.32 17.48
CA PHE A 158 8.54 -6.12 18.27
C PHE A 158 7.97 -6.17 19.69
N ASP A 159 6.74 -6.63 19.85
CA ASP A 159 6.12 -6.80 21.17
C ASP A 159 6.92 -7.82 22.02
N GLY A 160 7.36 -8.91 21.38
CA GLY A 160 8.24 -9.89 22.02
C GLY A 160 9.63 -9.38 22.42
N PHE A 161 10.14 -8.31 21.77
CA PHE A 161 11.34 -7.62 22.25
C PHE A 161 11.06 -6.77 23.50
N GLY A 162 9.90 -6.13 23.56
CA GLY A 162 9.47 -5.28 24.68
C GLY A 162 9.30 -6.04 25.99
N ASP A 163 8.83 -7.30 25.92
CA ASP A 163 8.65 -8.16 27.11
C ASP A 163 9.95 -8.79 27.63
N THR A 164 11.07 -8.63 26.92
CA THR A 164 12.39 -9.21 27.29
C THR A 164 13.40 -8.20 27.86
N LEU A 165 12.99 -6.95 28.06
CA LEU A 165 13.74 -5.89 28.75
C LEU A 165 13.16 -5.64 30.15
#